data_AF-A0A327PE06-F1
#
_entry.id   AF-A0A327PE06-F1
#
_cell.length_a   1.000
_cell.length_b   1.000
_cell.length_c   1.000
_cell.angle_alpha   90.00
_cell.angle_beta   90.00
_cell.angle_gamma   90.00
#
_symmetry.space_group_name_H-M   'P 1'
#
loop_
_entity.id
_entity.type
_entity.pdbx_description
1 polymer ?
#
loop_
_entity_poly.entity_id
_entity_poly.type
_entity_poly.pdbx_seq_one_letter_code
_entity_poly.pdbx_strand_id
1 'polypeptide(L)'
;MEKNIPIHLQEIIYSSSDPTISRFVSKLEKEGKIRKIAPRLYSANFEDSPAVIIRRNLFSVLGNLYPGAVLSHRSALEFKPTNAGQIFLTYKYTKKIELPGIMIHFLKGNGPIEGDNPLSGEFYASQRERAFLENLQVSRRPGPDSKTLTFPEIEDRLEQIIRVNGEQELNKVKDRARILAKELNMLTEFDKLNKIISALLTTHPATILKSPVAAARAFGNPYDPARISLFEMLFQELVQQEFKYREEQNLSNKSYRNFAFFESYFSNYIEGTVFEVAEAKQIIQTQQPLVNRNEDSHDVLGTYRIVSNKSEMSTTPNSPEELLTILSYRHQLLLSARADKNPGSFKHINNYAGQTEFVDSSLVRGTLIKSFDFYQALKHPFAKAAYIMFVISEIHPFLDGNGRVARVMMNAELTKAMQSKIIIPTVYREDYLGALRKLTRQNDPKPYIRMLARTHEFSATIVSEDMDKMQALLEQSNAFLEHTEGKLRIIG
;
A
#
# COMPACT_ATOMS: atom_id res chain seq x y z
N MET A 1 19.39 -20.23 25.57
CA MET A 1 20.40 -20.66 24.57
C MET A 1 21.75 -19.92 24.73
N GLU A 2 22.02 -19.17 25.80
CA GLU A 2 23.18 -18.27 25.88
C GLU A 2 24.42 -18.81 26.62
N LYS A 3 24.39 -20.02 27.21
CA LYS A 3 25.47 -20.45 28.12
C LYS A 3 26.76 -20.96 27.46
N ASN A 4 26.83 -21.11 26.13
CA ASN A 4 27.95 -21.78 25.45
C ASN A 4 28.64 -21.00 24.33
N ILE A 5 28.34 -19.71 24.11
CA ILE A 5 29.05 -18.90 23.10
C ILE A 5 30.31 -18.33 23.74
N PRO A 6 31.52 -18.61 23.21
CA PRO A 6 32.74 -17.99 23.68
C PRO A 6 32.61 -16.46 23.74
N ILE A 7 33.03 -15.84 24.85
CA ILE A 7 32.85 -14.41 25.12
C ILE A 7 33.46 -13.51 24.02
N HIS A 8 34.49 -13.98 23.31
CA HIS A 8 35.10 -13.25 22.19
C HIS A 8 34.22 -13.20 20.92
N LEU A 9 33.19 -14.04 20.83
CA LEU A 9 32.17 -14.02 19.78
C LEU A 9 30.90 -13.28 20.22
N GLN A 10 30.83 -12.83 21.47
CA GLN A 10 29.70 -12.05 21.96
C GLN A 10 29.92 -10.58 21.64
N GLU A 11 28.95 -9.98 20.94
CA GLU A 11 29.00 -8.57 20.60
C GLU A 11 28.84 -7.66 21.83
N ILE A 12 28.04 -8.09 22.81
CA ILE A 12 27.89 -7.44 24.11
C ILE A 12 28.38 -8.39 25.21
N ILE A 13 29.22 -7.86 26.09
CA ILE A 13 29.73 -8.56 27.26
C ILE A 13 29.26 -7.81 28.51
N TYR A 14 28.58 -8.53 29.39
CA TYR A 14 27.97 -7.97 30.60
C TYR A 14 28.91 -8.09 31.81
N SER A 15 28.93 -7.06 32.67
CA SER A 15 29.55 -7.19 33.99
C SER A 15 28.79 -8.23 34.82
N SER A 16 29.51 -9.12 35.50
CA SER A 16 28.93 -10.13 36.39
C SER A 16 29.28 -9.86 37.86
N SER A 17 28.40 -10.26 38.77
CA SER A 17 28.68 -10.34 40.21
C SER A 17 29.52 -11.57 40.58
N ASP A 18 29.63 -12.56 39.68
CA ASP A 18 30.53 -13.69 39.84
C ASP A 18 31.99 -13.20 39.80
N PRO A 19 32.78 -13.38 40.88
CA PRO A 19 34.16 -12.92 40.95
C PRO A 19 35.05 -13.47 39.82
N THR A 20 34.77 -14.68 39.34
CA THR A 20 35.54 -15.35 38.28
C THR A 20 35.32 -14.65 36.95
N ILE A 21 34.05 -14.42 36.60
CA ILE A 21 33.66 -13.73 35.35
C ILE A 21 34.11 -12.27 35.41
N SER A 22 33.94 -11.60 36.55
CA SER A 22 34.36 -10.20 36.72
C SER A 22 35.87 -10.00 36.53
N ARG A 23 36.70 -10.86 37.12
CA ARG A 23 38.16 -10.85 36.90
C ARG A 23 38.52 -11.12 35.44
N PHE A 24 37.81 -12.03 34.78
CA PHE A 24 38.04 -12.36 33.39
C PHE A 24 37.72 -11.18 32.45
N VAL A 25 36.57 -10.52 32.62
CA VAL A 25 36.20 -9.30 31.86
C VAL A 25 37.23 -8.19 32.10
N SER A 26 37.62 -7.98 33.36
CA SER A 26 38.64 -6.97 33.71
C SER A 26 40.01 -7.26 33.07
N LYS A 27 40.39 -8.54 32.96
CA LYS A 27 41.62 -8.96 32.27
C LYS A 27 41.55 -8.66 30.78
N LEU A 28 40.45 -9.00 30.11
CA LEU A 28 40.24 -8.73 28.69
C LEU A 28 40.25 -7.23 28.37
N GLU A 29 39.66 -6.41 29.24
CA GLU A 29 39.66 -4.95 29.09
C GLU A 29 41.08 -4.39 29.22
N LYS A 30 41.86 -4.84 30.23
CA LYS A 30 43.27 -4.44 30.39
C LYS A 30 44.17 -4.88 29.24
N GLU A 31 43.88 -6.05 28.65
CA GLU A 31 44.57 -6.57 27.47
C GLU A 31 44.16 -5.85 26.17
N GLY A 32 43.20 -4.91 26.22
CA GLY A 32 42.72 -4.18 25.05
C GLY A 32 41.88 -5.02 24.07
N LYS A 33 41.45 -6.22 24.47
CA LYS A 33 40.63 -7.13 23.64
C LYS A 33 39.16 -6.74 23.63
N ILE A 34 38.72 -5.97 24.62
CA ILE A 34 37.37 -5.41 24.72
C ILE A 34 37.48 -3.96 25.19
N ARG A 35 36.46 -3.16 24.90
CA ARG A 35 36.31 -1.80 25.43
C ARG A 35 34.98 -1.63 26.13
N LYS A 36 34.95 -0.74 27.12
CA LYS A 36 33.71 -0.32 27.77
C LYS A 36 32.88 0.54 26.83
N ILE A 37 31.61 0.18 26.65
CA ILE A 37 30.68 0.92 25.79
C ILE A 37 29.59 1.64 26.60
N ALA A 38 29.25 1.16 27.79
CA ALA A 38 28.36 1.83 28.74
C ALA A 38 28.59 1.30 30.17
N PRO A 39 27.95 1.84 31.22
CA PRO A 39 28.00 1.23 32.54
C PRO A 39 27.56 -0.24 32.47
N ARG A 40 28.41 -1.14 32.99
CA ARG A 40 28.19 -2.60 33.01
C ARG A 40 28.19 -3.31 31.65
N LEU A 41 28.53 -2.61 30.56
CA LEU A 41 28.55 -3.13 29.19
C LEU A 41 29.91 -2.94 28.53
N TYR A 42 30.41 -4.00 27.91
CA TYR A 42 31.66 -4.04 27.15
C TYR A 42 31.42 -4.67 25.78
N SER A 43 32.32 -4.42 24.83
CA SER A 43 32.28 -5.03 23.50
C SER A 43 33.68 -5.28 22.96
N ALA A 44 33.84 -6.36 22.20
CA ALA A 44 35.03 -6.62 21.40
C ALA A 44 35.01 -5.91 20.03
N ASN A 45 33.89 -5.27 19.66
CA ASN A 45 33.79 -4.47 18.43
C ASN A 45 34.35 -3.07 18.68
N PHE A 46 35.45 -2.75 17.99
CA PHE A 46 36.12 -1.45 18.07
C PHE A 46 35.74 -0.50 16.92
N GLU A 47 35.16 -1.01 15.84
CA GLU A 47 34.87 -0.28 14.60
C GLU A 47 33.59 0.56 14.73
N ASP A 48 32.50 -0.06 15.19
CA ASP A 48 31.20 0.59 15.31
C ASP A 48 31.14 1.55 16.51
N SER A 49 30.33 2.60 16.46
CA SER A 49 30.12 3.43 17.65
C SER A 49 29.34 2.66 18.75
N PRO A 50 29.57 2.95 20.05
CA PRO A 50 28.78 2.38 21.15
C PRO A 50 27.26 2.51 20.95
N ALA A 51 26.81 3.61 20.34
CA ALA A 51 25.39 3.85 20.06
C ALA A 51 24.81 2.85 19.05
N VAL A 52 25.56 2.52 18.00
CA VAL A 52 25.14 1.53 16.98
C VAL A 52 25.07 0.14 17.61
N ILE A 53 26.11 -0.23 18.37
CA ILE A 53 26.21 -1.54 19.04
C ILE A 53 25.05 -1.75 20.03
N ILE A 54 24.73 -0.74 20.86
CA ILE A 54 23.65 -0.82 21.84
C ILE A 54 22.28 -0.87 21.16
N ARG A 55 22.05 -0.05 20.12
CA ARG A 55 20.75 -0.03 19.42
C ARG A 55 20.41 -1.38 18.79
N ARG A 56 21.38 -2.07 18.16
CA ARG A 56 21.11 -3.38 17.53
C ARG A 56 20.94 -4.52 18.54
N ASN A 57 21.50 -4.38 19.76
CA ASN A 57 21.39 -5.37 20.84
C ASN A 57 20.41 -4.96 21.96
N LEU A 58 19.53 -3.99 21.70
CA LEU A 58 18.80 -3.27 22.73
C LEU A 58 18.03 -4.19 23.70
N PHE A 59 17.25 -5.14 23.18
CA PHE A 59 16.43 -6.00 24.05
C PHE A 59 17.26 -6.96 24.89
N SER A 60 18.40 -7.46 24.38
CA SER A 60 19.34 -8.26 25.17
C SER A 60 19.98 -7.43 26.28
N VAL A 61 20.36 -6.18 25.96
CA VAL A 61 20.91 -5.23 26.94
C VAL A 61 19.90 -4.94 28.05
N LEU A 62 18.63 -4.68 27.68
CA LEU A 62 17.56 -4.43 28.65
C LEU A 62 17.29 -5.66 29.52
N GLY A 63 17.26 -6.86 28.92
CA GLY A 63 17.05 -8.12 29.63
C GLY A 63 18.10 -8.44 30.68
N ASN A 64 19.37 -8.15 30.38
CA ASN A 64 20.46 -8.40 31.32
C ASN A 64 20.59 -7.31 32.39
N LEU A 65 20.41 -6.03 32.02
CA LEU A 65 20.61 -4.93 32.96
C LEU A 65 19.41 -4.72 33.90
N TYR A 66 18.20 -5.05 33.43
CA TYR A 66 16.95 -4.75 34.13
C TYR A 66 16.02 -5.96 34.17
N PRO A 67 16.42 -7.05 34.85
CA PRO A 67 15.57 -8.22 35.02
C PRO A 67 14.26 -7.84 35.73
N GLY A 68 13.15 -8.38 35.23
CA GLY A 68 11.78 -8.09 35.65
C GLY A 68 11.20 -6.80 35.07
N ALA A 69 11.87 -6.13 34.13
CA ALA A 69 11.30 -4.98 33.43
C ALA A 69 10.34 -5.39 32.31
N VAL A 70 9.36 -4.53 32.05
CA VAL A 70 8.36 -4.74 31.01
C VAL A 70 8.44 -3.62 29.98
N LEU A 71 8.71 -3.95 28.72
CA LEU A 71 8.51 -3.05 27.59
C LEU A 71 7.02 -2.68 27.55
N SER A 72 6.70 -1.39 27.69
CA SER A 72 5.33 -0.94 27.99
C SER A 72 4.92 0.26 27.15
N HIS A 73 3.65 0.66 27.25
CA HIS A 73 3.09 1.82 26.55
C HIS A 73 3.40 1.77 25.04
N ARG A 74 3.86 2.88 24.42
CA ARG A 74 4.15 2.91 22.98
C ARG A 74 5.21 1.90 22.56
N SER A 75 6.21 1.66 23.42
CA SER A 75 7.32 0.77 23.09
C SER A 75 6.88 -0.69 22.98
N ALA A 76 5.81 -1.09 23.68
CA ALA A 76 5.18 -2.40 23.55
C ALA A 76 4.32 -2.56 22.28
N LEU A 77 4.00 -1.47 21.57
CA LEU A 77 3.28 -1.49 20.30
C LEU A 77 4.21 -1.25 19.09
N GLU A 78 5.33 -0.57 19.30
CA GLU A 78 6.28 -0.20 18.26
C GLU A 78 7.49 -1.15 18.18
N PHE A 79 7.87 -1.79 19.30
CA PHE A 79 9.06 -2.65 19.42
C PHE A 79 10.35 -2.02 18.88
N LYS A 80 10.44 -0.68 18.99
CA LYS A 80 11.62 0.09 18.62
C LYS A 80 11.67 1.38 19.43
N PRO A 81 12.85 2.01 19.56
CA PRO A 81 12.95 3.36 20.08
C PRO A 81 12.19 4.35 19.19
N THR A 82 11.74 5.45 19.78
CA THR A 82 11.16 6.56 19.01
C THR A 82 12.22 7.22 18.13
N ASN A 83 11.82 8.08 17.20
CA ASN A 83 12.77 8.82 16.36
C ASN A 83 13.71 9.73 17.19
N ALA A 84 13.32 10.11 18.41
CA ALA A 84 14.17 10.84 19.37
C ALA A 84 15.08 9.90 20.20
N GLY A 85 15.08 8.59 19.91
CA GLY A 85 15.87 7.61 20.64
C GLY A 85 15.32 7.27 22.03
N GLN A 86 14.01 7.39 22.25
CA GLN A 86 13.38 7.11 23.54
C GLN A 86 12.81 5.69 23.59
N ILE A 87 12.90 5.01 24.73
CA ILE A 87 12.21 3.73 24.97
C ILE A 87 11.58 3.70 26.37
N PHE A 88 10.35 3.21 26.47
CA PHE A 88 9.53 3.27 27.68
C PHE A 88 9.29 1.90 28.28
N LEU A 89 9.62 1.75 29.57
CA LEU A 89 9.52 0.51 30.30
C LEU A 89 8.78 0.73 31.62
N THR A 90 7.99 -0.25 32.03
CA THR A 90 7.45 -0.33 33.39
C THR A 90 8.44 -1.11 34.25
N TYR A 91 8.75 -0.57 35.43
CA TYR A 91 9.66 -1.19 36.38
C TYR A 91 9.36 -0.80 37.83
N LYS A 92 10.25 -1.18 38.76
CA LYS A 92 10.11 -0.96 40.21
C LYS A 92 10.17 0.53 40.60
N TYR A 93 10.69 1.39 39.74
CA TYR A 93 10.88 2.82 40.00
C TYR A 93 10.70 3.67 38.73
N THR A 94 10.50 4.98 38.93
CA THR A 94 10.50 5.96 37.84
C THR A 94 11.89 6.59 37.74
N LYS A 95 12.58 6.41 36.62
CA LYS A 95 13.93 6.96 36.40
C LYS A 95 14.24 7.05 34.91
N LYS A 96 15.04 8.03 34.51
CA LYS A 96 15.64 8.08 33.18
C LYS A 96 17.08 7.57 33.25
N ILE A 97 17.45 6.71 32.32
CA ILE A 97 18.83 6.22 32.18
C ILE A 97 19.25 6.45 30.74
N GLU A 98 20.37 7.13 30.57
CA GLU A 98 20.98 7.35 29.28
C GLU A 98 22.01 6.26 29.00
N LEU A 99 21.85 5.58 27.87
CA LEU A 99 22.88 4.76 27.24
C LEU A 99 23.26 5.44 25.92
N PRO A 100 24.48 5.21 25.39
CA PRO A 100 24.85 5.75 24.08
C PRO A 100 23.76 5.49 23.02
N GLY A 101 23.24 6.56 22.45
CA GLY A 101 22.22 6.52 21.39
C GLY A 101 20.80 6.19 21.83
N ILE A 102 20.52 5.96 23.12
CA ILE A 102 19.17 5.68 23.60
C ILE A 102 18.91 6.17 25.02
N MET A 103 17.75 6.78 25.23
CA MET A 103 17.28 7.18 26.55
C MET A 103 16.16 6.24 27.00
N ILE A 104 16.41 5.56 28.12
CA ILE A 104 15.51 4.59 28.72
C ILE A 104 14.67 5.30 29.78
N HIS A 105 13.36 5.26 29.60
CA HIS A 105 12.38 5.82 30.51
C HIS A 105 11.73 4.70 31.32
N PHE A 106 12.16 4.53 32.57
CA PHE A 106 11.47 3.69 33.53
C PHE A 106 10.30 4.43 34.17
N LEU A 107 9.17 3.76 34.24
CA LEU A 107 7.95 4.20 34.89
C LEU A 107 7.62 3.21 36.00
N LYS A 108 7.41 3.70 37.22
CA LYS A 108 6.97 2.84 38.32
C LYS A 108 5.58 2.26 38.00
N GLY A 109 5.45 0.94 38.06
CA GLY A 109 4.17 0.26 37.85
C GLY A 109 4.28 -1.24 38.07
N ASN A 110 3.24 -1.97 37.67
CA ASN A 110 3.16 -3.42 37.82
C ASN A 110 4.23 -4.11 36.95
N GLY A 111 4.89 -5.11 37.52
CA GLY A 111 5.83 -5.95 36.79
C GLY A 111 5.16 -6.82 35.72
N PRO A 112 5.86 -7.86 35.23
CA PRO A 112 5.30 -8.83 34.30
C PRO A 112 4.09 -9.53 34.93
N ILE A 113 3.03 -9.70 34.15
CA ILE A 113 1.84 -10.48 34.51
C ILE A 113 1.68 -11.68 33.60
N GLU A 114 0.75 -12.59 33.92
CA GLU A 114 0.44 -13.72 33.05
C GLU A 114 -0.03 -13.24 31.67
N GLY A 115 0.52 -13.84 30.61
CA GLY A 115 0.25 -13.47 29.23
C GLY A 115 1.20 -12.41 28.63
N ASP A 116 2.02 -11.73 29.43
CA ASP A 116 3.06 -10.84 28.89
C ASP A 116 4.12 -11.65 28.11
N ASN A 117 4.60 -11.08 27.00
CA ASN A 117 5.46 -11.78 26.05
C ASN A 117 6.92 -11.81 26.56
N PRO A 118 7.56 -12.97 26.72
CA PRO A 118 8.99 -13.03 27.05
C PRO A 118 9.82 -12.57 25.84
N LEU A 119 10.77 -11.65 26.06
CA LEU A 119 11.67 -11.16 25.01
C LEU A 119 13.09 -11.69 25.17
N SER A 120 13.73 -11.42 26.31
CA SER A 120 15.12 -11.83 26.55
C SER A 120 15.38 -11.98 28.05
N GLY A 121 15.73 -13.18 28.50
CA GLY A 121 15.88 -13.47 29.93
C GLY A 121 14.60 -13.14 30.71
N GLU A 122 14.72 -12.40 31.80
CA GLU A 122 13.60 -11.94 32.63
C GLU A 122 13.03 -10.58 32.16
N PHE A 123 13.16 -10.24 30.88
CA PHE A 123 12.56 -9.04 30.29
C PHE A 123 11.41 -9.40 29.36
N TYR A 124 10.29 -8.71 29.59
CA TYR A 124 9.00 -9.01 29.00
C TYR A 124 8.50 -7.80 28.20
N ALA A 125 7.51 -8.01 27.34
CA ALA A 125 6.72 -6.95 26.74
C ALA A 125 5.25 -7.10 27.13
N SER A 126 4.60 -5.98 27.43
CA SER A 126 3.16 -5.93 27.69
C SER A 126 2.41 -6.66 26.58
N GLN A 127 1.49 -7.54 26.94
CA GLN A 127 0.55 -8.10 25.97
C GLN A 127 -0.27 -6.98 25.29
N ARG A 128 -0.78 -7.26 24.08
CA ARG A 128 -1.38 -6.25 23.19
C ARG A 128 -2.44 -5.39 23.89
N GLU A 129 -3.34 -6.03 24.63
CA GLU A 129 -4.44 -5.40 25.35
C GLU A 129 -3.94 -4.50 26.50
N ARG A 130 -2.95 -4.98 27.28
CA ARG A 130 -2.27 -4.19 28.30
C ARG A 130 -1.60 -2.96 27.68
N ALA A 131 -0.90 -3.15 26.56
CA ALA A 131 -0.22 -2.06 25.87
C ALA A 131 -1.21 -0.98 25.39
N PHE A 132 -2.41 -1.34 24.89
CA PHE A 132 -3.44 -0.35 24.54
C PHE A 132 -3.91 0.46 25.75
N LEU A 133 -4.15 -0.18 26.89
CA LEU A 133 -4.52 0.51 28.13
C LEU A 133 -3.40 1.47 28.59
N GLU A 134 -2.14 1.04 28.55
CA GLU A 134 -0.98 1.85 28.91
C GLU A 134 -0.85 3.10 28.01
N ASN A 135 -1.19 2.98 26.73
CA ASN A 135 -1.21 4.11 25.79
C ASN A 135 -2.36 5.11 26.00
N LEU A 136 -3.35 4.79 26.84
CA LEU A 136 -4.48 5.68 27.15
C LEU A 136 -4.34 6.40 28.49
N GLN A 137 -3.22 6.19 29.19
CA GLN A 137 -2.83 6.96 30.36
C GLN A 137 -2.54 8.43 29.98
N VAL A 138 -2.65 9.33 30.96
CA VAL A 138 -2.37 10.75 30.75
C VAL A 138 -0.88 10.97 30.42
N SER A 139 -0.61 11.65 29.31
CA SER A 139 0.72 12.15 28.93
C SER A 139 0.67 13.67 28.77
N ARG A 140 1.64 14.38 29.35
CA ARG A 140 1.67 15.86 29.38
C ARG A 140 2.24 16.50 28.10
N ARG A 141 2.91 15.73 27.24
CA ARG A 141 3.51 16.20 25.99
C ARG A 141 3.27 15.17 24.89
N PRO A 142 2.61 15.52 23.77
CA PRO A 142 2.55 14.65 22.60
C PRO A 142 3.91 14.62 21.88
N GLY A 143 4.13 13.60 21.04
CA GLY A 143 5.30 13.51 20.16
C GLY A 143 6.31 12.40 20.53
N PRO A 144 7.52 12.42 19.94
CA PRO A 144 8.54 11.37 20.11
C PRO A 144 9.02 11.15 21.55
N ASP A 145 8.87 12.14 22.42
CA ASP A 145 9.22 12.04 23.85
C ASP A 145 8.05 11.58 24.73
N SER A 146 6.86 11.40 24.15
CA SER A 146 5.70 10.88 24.86
C SER A 146 5.85 9.38 25.09
N LYS A 147 5.45 8.92 26.29
CA LYS A 147 5.31 7.50 26.59
C LYS A 147 4.15 6.84 25.86
N THR A 148 3.13 7.61 25.49
CA THR A 148 1.94 7.13 24.79
C THR A 148 1.94 7.53 23.33
N LEU A 149 1.34 6.68 22.50
CA LEU A 149 0.91 7.03 21.16
C LEU A 149 -0.18 8.12 21.19
N THR A 150 -0.34 8.81 20.08
CA THR A 150 -1.47 9.72 19.85
C THR A 150 -2.77 8.93 19.63
N PHE A 151 -3.92 9.58 19.82
CA PHE A 151 -5.22 8.96 19.57
C PHE A 151 -5.35 8.41 18.14
N PRO A 152 -5.00 9.17 17.07
CA PRO A 152 -5.03 8.62 15.71
C PRO A 152 -4.20 7.35 15.54
N GLU A 153 -2.98 7.28 16.10
CA GLU A 153 -2.13 6.09 16.01
C GLU A 153 -2.72 4.87 16.74
N ILE A 154 -3.44 5.08 17.85
CA ILE A 154 -4.16 4.02 18.57
C ILE A 154 -5.36 3.55 17.76
N GLU A 155 -6.15 4.50 17.25
CA GLU A 155 -7.34 4.24 16.44
C GLU A 155 -7.01 3.48 15.16
N ASP A 156 -5.93 3.87 14.44
CA ASP A 156 -5.45 3.18 13.25
C ASP A 156 -5.06 1.72 13.54
N ARG A 157 -4.42 1.47 14.68
CA ARG A 157 -4.04 0.12 15.10
C ARG A 157 -5.25 -0.75 15.44
N LEU A 158 -6.28 -0.17 16.07
CA LEU A 158 -7.53 -0.88 16.37
C LEU A 158 -8.34 -1.13 15.09
N GLU A 159 -8.39 -0.16 14.18
CA GLU A 159 -9.02 -0.29 12.87
C GLU A 159 -8.31 -1.36 12.02
N GLN A 160 -6.98 -1.43 12.08
CA GLN A 160 -6.20 -2.48 11.41
C GLN A 160 -6.58 -3.88 11.88
N ILE A 161 -6.91 -4.07 13.16
CA ILE A 161 -7.40 -5.37 13.67
C ILE A 161 -8.72 -5.74 12.98
N ILE A 162 -9.64 -4.79 12.77
CA ILE A 162 -10.87 -5.04 12.01
C ILE A 162 -10.55 -5.43 10.57
N ARG A 163 -9.66 -4.68 9.90
CA ARG A 163 -9.30 -4.96 8.51
C ARG A 163 -8.67 -6.34 8.33
N VAL A 164 -7.81 -6.77 9.26
CA VAL A 164 -7.05 -8.02 9.13
C VAL A 164 -7.77 -9.24 9.72
N ASN A 165 -8.48 -9.06 10.85
CA ASN A 165 -9.06 -10.16 11.62
C ASN A 165 -10.58 -10.04 11.82
N GLY A 166 -11.20 -8.97 11.35
CA GLY A 166 -12.63 -8.72 11.49
C GLY A 166 -13.03 -8.14 12.84
N GLU A 167 -14.28 -7.70 12.92
CA GLU A 167 -14.86 -7.06 14.10
C GLU A 167 -14.93 -7.97 15.34
N GLN A 168 -15.03 -9.30 15.12
CA GLN A 168 -15.06 -10.28 16.21
C GLN A 168 -13.75 -10.29 17.00
N GLU A 169 -12.60 -10.15 16.32
CA GLU A 169 -11.31 -10.10 17.01
C GLU A 169 -11.17 -8.82 17.83
N LEU A 170 -11.63 -7.67 17.31
CA LEU A 170 -11.62 -6.43 18.07
C LEU A 170 -12.51 -6.52 19.33
N ASN A 171 -13.64 -7.22 19.26
CA ASN A 171 -14.46 -7.50 20.45
C ASN A 171 -13.71 -8.36 21.48
N LYS A 172 -12.96 -9.39 21.05
CA LYS A 172 -12.11 -10.19 21.96
C LYS A 172 -11.02 -9.34 22.62
N VAL A 173 -10.39 -8.44 21.87
CA VAL A 173 -9.41 -7.46 22.40
C VAL A 173 -10.05 -6.62 23.50
N LYS A 174 -11.24 -6.08 23.26
CA LYS A 174 -12.01 -5.31 24.26
C LYS A 174 -12.29 -6.13 25.51
N ASP A 175 -12.76 -7.37 25.37
CA ASP A 175 -13.14 -8.20 26.52
C ASP A 175 -11.92 -8.61 27.37
N ARG A 176 -10.80 -8.96 26.73
CA ARG A 176 -9.52 -9.22 27.41
C ARG A 176 -8.98 -7.96 28.10
N ALA A 177 -9.02 -6.81 27.43
CA ALA A 177 -8.61 -5.54 28.03
C ALA A 177 -9.45 -5.19 29.27
N ARG A 178 -10.74 -5.54 29.31
CA ARG A 178 -11.60 -5.34 30.49
C ARG A 178 -11.10 -6.12 31.72
N ILE A 179 -10.65 -7.35 31.52
CA ILE A 179 -10.12 -8.20 32.60
C ILE A 179 -8.82 -7.59 33.13
N LEU A 180 -7.89 -7.28 32.24
CA LEU A 180 -6.59 -6.68 32.59
C LEU A 180 -6.73 -5.31 33.26
N ALA A 181 -7.71 -4.51 32.84
CA ALA A 181 -7.97 -3.21 33.45
C ALA A 181 -8.38 -3.33 34.93
N LYS A 182 -9.04 -4.41 35.34
CA LYS A 182 -9.36 -4.67 36.75
C LYS A 182 -8.11 -5.08 37.53
N GLU A 183 -7.31 -5.97 36.98
CA GLU A 183 -6.08 -6.46 37.61
C GLU A 183 -5.02 -5.36 37.79
N LEU A 184 -4.89 -4.48 36.80
CA LEU A 184 -3.88 -3.42 36.75
C LEU A 184 -4.39 -2.07 37.30
N ASN A 185 -5.63 -1.99 37.77
CA ASN A 185 -6.29 -0.74 38.19
C ASN A 185 -6.32 0.36 37.10
N MET A 186 -6.65 -0.01 35.87
CA MET A 186 -6.69 0.85 34.68
C MET A 186 -8.10 1.01 34.11
N LEU A 187 -9.11 1.04 34.98
CA LEU A 187 -10.52 1.13 34.57
C LEU A 187 -10.83 2.41 33.78
N THR A 188 -10.19 3.53 34.13
CA THR A 188 -10.37 4.81 33.42
C THR A 188 -9.81 4.77 32.00
N GLU A 189 -8.71 4.06 31.78
CA GLU A 189 -8.10 3.82 30.47
C GLU A 189 -8.97 2.87 29.65
N PHE A 190 -9.52 1.84 30.29
CA PHE A 190 -10.47 0.93 29.65
C PHE A 190 -11.71 1.65 29.16
N ASP A 191 -12.27 2.59 29.92
CA ASP A 191 -13.43 3.37 29.46
C ASP A 191 -13.14 4.17 28.19
N LYS A 192 -11.91 4.71 28.06
CA LYS A 192 -11.46 5.39 26.84
C LYS A 192 -11.32 4.40 25.68
N LEU A 193 -10.69 3.25 25.92
CA LEU A 193 -10.51 2.20 24.92
C LEU A 193 -11.87 1.71 24.40
N ASN A 194 -12.79 1.44 25.33
CA ASN A 194 -14.14 0.97 25.04
C ASN A 194 -14.90 1.99 24.18
N LYS A 195 -14.80 3.29 24.48
CA LYS A 195 -15.42 4.34 23.65
C LYS A 195 -14.90 4.33 22.21
N ILE A 196 -13.58 4.21 22.03
CA ILE A 196 -12.95 4.15 20.69
C ILE A 196 -13.43 2.90 19.94
N ILE A 197 -13.37 1.73 20.58
CA ILE A 197 -13.80 0.46 19.98
C ILE A 197 -15.28 0.51 19.62
N SER A 198 -16.14 1.02 20.51
CA SER A 198 -17.57 1.16 20.24
C SER A 198 -17.85 2.09 19.05
N ALA A 199 -17.08 3.16 18.88
CA ALA A 199 -17.21 4.06 17.73
C ALA A 199 -16.75 3.38 16.43
N LEU A 200 -15.64 2.64 16.46
CA LEU A 200 -15.15 1.85 15.32
C LEU A 200 -16.16 0.79 14.87
N LEU A 201 -16.88 0.20 15.82
CA LEU A 201 -17.95 -0.78 15.58
C LEU A 201 -19.32 -0.13 15.31
N THR A 202 -19.38 1.19 15.06
CA THR A 202 -20.61 1.95 14.76
C THR A 202 -21.69 1.93 15.85
N THR A 203 -21.34 1.56 17.08
CA THR A 203 -22.26 1.55 18.23
C THR A 203 -22.25 2.84 19.05
N HIS A 204 -21.32 3.75 18.78
CA HIS A 204 -21.19 5.07 19.39
C HIS A 204 -20.91 6.14 18.31
N PRO A 205 -21.11 7.45 18.61
CA PRO A 205 -20.90 8.52 17.63
C PRO A 205 -19.48 8.50 17.04
N ALA A 206 -19.38 8.53 15.71
CA ALA A 206 -18.10 8.54 14.98
C ALA A 206 -17.25 9.80 15.26
N THR A 207 -17.87 10.90 15.71
CA THR A 207 -17.23 12.20 15.95
C THR A 207 -16.16 12.20 17.04
N ILE A 208 -16.06 11.12 17.82
CA ILE A 208 -15.02 10.98 18.85
C ILE A 208 -13.68 10.49 18.27
N LEU A 209 -13.69 9.90 17.08
CA LEU A 209 -12.51 9.39 16.39
C LEU A 209 -11.75 10.55 15.75
N LYS A 210 -10.42 10.49 15.85
CA LYS A 210 -9.49 11.52 15.35
C LYS A 210 -8.69 11.05 14.14
N SER A 211 -8.55 9.76 13.95
CA SER A 211 -7.95 9.17 12.75
C SER A 211 -8.91 9.30 11.56
N PRO A 212 -8.43 9.77 10.40
CA PRO A 212 -9.20 9.72 9.17
C PRO A 212 -9.63 8.32 8.74
N VAL A 213 -8.80 7.29 9.00
CA VAL A 213 -9.11 5.88 8.64
C VAL A 213 -10.22 5.35 9.54
N ALA A 214 -10.08 5.56 10.85
CA ALA A 214 -11.07 5.15 11.84
C ALA A 214 -12.43 5.85 11.62
N ALA A 215 -12.40 7.16 11.38
CA ALA A 215 -13.59 7.94 11.08
C ALA A 215 -14.29 7.43 9.81
N ALA A 216 -13.54 7.21 8.72
CA ALA A 216 -14.11 6.74 7.46
C ALA A 216 -14.80 5.38 7.61
N ARG A 217 -14.24 4.46 8.40
CA ARG A 217 -14.91 3.20 8.76
C ARG A 217 -16.22 3.42 9.50
N ALA A 218 -16.20 4.27 10.53
CA ALA A 218 -17.39 4.55 11.33
C ALA A 218 -18.51 5.26 10.51
N PHE A 219 -18.14 5.99 9.46
CA PHE A 219 -19.08 6.59 8.50
C PHE A 219 -19.50 5.65 7.35
N GLY A 220 -19.06 4.38 7.36
CA GLY A 220 -19.46 3.38 6.36
C GLY A 220 -18.67 3.41 5.05
N ASN A 221 -17.57 4.16 4.97
CA ASN A 221 -16.67 4.22 3.81
C ASN A 221 -15.23 3.82 4.18
N PRO A 222 -15.00 2.62 4.74
CA PRO A 222 -13.65 2.17 5.04
C PRO A 222 -12.82 2.07 3.76
N TYR A 223 -11.54 2.41 3.85
CA TYR A 223 -10.61 2.40 2.72
C TYR A 223 -9.28 1.75 3.08
N ASP A 224 -8.48 1.45 2.08
CA ASP A 224 -7.14 0.88 2.24
C ASP A 224 -6.09 2.01 2.37
N PRO A 225 -5.57 2.31 3.57
CA PRO A 225 -4.63 3.41 3.77
C PRO A 225 -3.28 3.20 3.07
N ALA A 226 -2.87 1.94 2.85
CA ALA A 226 -1.61 1.65 2.16
C ALA A 226 -1.70 2.06 0.68
N ARG A 227 -2.86 1.85 0.06
CA ARG A 227 -3.09 2.19 -1.35
C ARG A 227 -3.30 3.69 -1.52
N ILE A 228 -3.97 4.35 -0.56
CA ILE A 228 -4.03 5.81 -0.55
C ILE A 228 -2.64 6.44 -0.46
N SER A 229 -1.73 5.90 0.36
CA SER A 229 -0.34 6.37 0.42
C SER A 229 0.40 6.20 -0.90
N LEU A 230 0.16 5.08 -1.61
CA LEU A 230 0.73 4.82 -2.93
C LEU A 230 0.19 5.80 -3.99
N PHE A 231 -1.10 6.11 -3.93
CA PHE A 231 -1.73 7.09 -4.83
C PHE A 231 -1.25 8.51 -4.55
N GLU A 232 -1.06 8.88 -3.28
CA GLU A 232 -0.47 10.16 -2.90
C GLU A 232 0.93 10.31 -3.51
N MET A 233 1.75 9.26 -3.43
CA MET A 233 3.09 9.27 -4.01
C MET A 233 3.08 9.45 -5.54
N LEU A 234 2.19 8.73 -6.25
CA LEU A 234 2.01 8.92 -7.68
C LEU A 234 1.53 10.34 -8.01
N PHE A 235 0.58 10.87 -7.24
CA PHE A 235 0.09 12.24 -7.39
C PHE A 235 1.21 13.26 -7.22
N GLN A 236 2.02 13.14 -6.16
CA GLN A 236 3.14 14.04 -5.89
C GLN A 236 4.15 14.03 -7.04
N GLU A 237 4.51 12.85 -7.57
CA GLU A 237 5.43 12.75 -8.70
C GLU A 237 4.83 13.34 -9.99
N LEU A 238 3.54 13.12 -10.25
CA LEU A 238 2.85 13.69 -11.42
C LEU A 238 2.76 15.22 -11.35
N VAL A 239 2.54 15.81 -10.17
CA VAL A 239 2.44 17.27 -10.00
C VAL A 239 3.81 17.96 -10.14
N GLN A 240 4.90 17.26 -9.84
CA GLN A 240 6.26 17.81 -9.92
C GLN A 240 6.87 17.75 -11.33
N GLN A 241 6.20 17.11 -12.29
CA GLN A 241 6.69 16.97 -13.66
C GLN A 241 5.88 17.82 -14.65
N GLU A 242 6.57 18.30 -15.68
CA GLU A 242 5.98 18.92 -16.87
C GLU A 242 5.74 17.85 -17.94
N PHE A 243 4.57 17.89 -18.59
CA PHE A 243 4.20 16.93 -19.63
C PHE A 243 3.88 17.63 -20.94
N LYS A 244 4.24 16.99 -22.06
CA LYS A 244 3.93 17.50 -23.39
C LYS A 244 2.45 17.27 -23.72
N TYR A 245 1.77 18.32 -24.18
CA TYR A 245 0.48 18.21 -24.83
C TYR A 245 0.66 17.53 -26.20
N ARG A 246 -0.18 16.54 -26.48
CA ARG A 246 -0.22 15.79 -27.74
C ARG A 246 -1.64 15.83 -28.25
N GLU A 247 -1.94 16.81 -29.09
CA GLU A 247 -3.28 17.03 -29.62
C GLU A 247 -3.75 15.83 -30.46
N GLU A 248 -5.04 15.51 -30.34
CA GLU A 248 -5.67 14.45 -31.15
C GLU A 248 -5.65 14.83 -32.63
N GLN A 249 -5.03 13.97 -33.45
CA GLN A 249 -4.92 14.17 -34.90
C GLN A 249 -5.95 13.35 -35.68
N ASN A 250 -6.55 12.31 -35.08
CA ASN A 250 -7.63 11.52 -35.67
C ASN A 250 -8.99 12.25 -35.53
N LEU A 251 -9.08 13.43 -36.15
CA LEU A 251 -10.20 14.35 -36.01
C LEU A 251 -11.49 13.82 -36.66
N SER A 252 -11.38 13.10 -37.78
CA SER A 252 -12.54 12.54 -38.46
C SER A 252 -13.13 11.36 -37.69
N ASN A 253 -14.43 11.10 -37.85
CA ASN A 253 -15.06 9.93 -37.22
C ASN A 253 -14.46 8.61 -37.72
N LYS A 254 -13.99 8.59 -38.98
CA LYS A 254 -13.37 7.40 -39.58
C LYS A 254 -12.01 7.11 -38.94
N SER A 255 -11.11 8.08 -38.91
CA SER A 255 -9.78 7.92 -38.29
C SER A 255 -9.88 7.60 -36.80
N TYR A 256 -10.78 8.26 -36.06
CA TYR A 256 -11.01 7.97 -34.64
C TYR A 256 -11.48 6.53 -34.39
N ARG A 257 -12.39 6.02 -35.24
CA ARG A 257 -12.87 4.64 -35.17
C ARG A 257 -11.79 3.63 -35.56
N ASN A 258 -10.96 3.93 -36.55
CA ASN A 258 -9.82 3.09 -36.91
C ASN A 258 -8.84 2.98 -35.73
N PHE A 259 -8.51 4.10 -35.07
CA PHE A 259 -7.66 4.07 -33.87
C PHE A 259 -8.32 3.25 -32.75
N ALA A 260 -9.62 3.48 -32.51
CA ALA A 260 -10.40 2.76 -31.49
C ALA A 260 -10.44 1.24 -31.73
N PHE A 261 -10.37 0.79 -32.97
CA PHE A 261 -10.22 -0.63 -33.28
C PHE A 261 -8.92 -1.20 -32.70
N PHE A 262 -7.78 -0.56 -32.97
CA PHE A 262 -6.49 -1.05 -32.49
C PHE A 262 -6.35 -0.89 -30.98
N GLU A 263 -6.89 0.19 -30.42
CA GLU A 263 -7.01 0.35 -28.96
C GLU A 263 -7.77 -0.82 -28.33
N SER A 264 -8.92 -1.19 -28.90
CA SER A 264 -9.69 -2.35 -28.43
C SER A 264 -8.89 -3.65 -28.59
N TYR A 265 -8.30 -3.88 -29.76
CA TYR A 265 -7.52 -5.08 -30.07
C TYR A 265 -6.38 -5.28 -29.06
N PHE A 266 -5.49 -4.31 -28.91
CA PHE A 266 -4.34 -4.43 -28.01
C PHE A 266 -4.75 -4.49 -26.55
N SER A 267 -5.80 -3.75 -26.15
CA SER A 267 -6.33 -3.80 -24.79
C SER A 267 -6.81 -5.20 -24.42
N ASN A 268 -7.45 -5.92 -25.34
CA ASN A 268 -7.90 -7.30 -25.08
C ASN A 268 -6.74 -8.30 -25.17
N TYR A 269 -5.79 -8.10 -26.09
CA TYR A 269 -4.59 -8.92 -26.22
C TYR A 269 -3.80 -9.00 -24.91
N ILE A 270 -3.59 -7.85 -24.23
CA ILE A 270 -2.83 -7.79 -22.97
C ILE A 270 -3.42 -8.71 -21.89
N GLU A 271 -4.74 -8.84 -21.87
CA GLU A 271 -5.50 -9.68 -20.92
C GLU A 271 -5.56 -11.16 -21.33
N GLY A 272 -4.91 -11.55 -22.44
CA GLY A 272 -4.84 -12.93 -22.92
C GLY A 272 -5.83 -13.27 -24.03
N THR A 273 -6.66 -12.32 -24.47
CA THR A 273 -7.58 -12.51 -25.59
C THR A 273 -6.85 -12.29 -26.92
N VAL A 274 -6.18 -13.34 -27.40
CA VAL A 274 -5.36 -13.30 -28.62
C VAL A 274 -6.23 -13.55 -29.84
N PHE A 275 -6.26 -12.64 -30.82
CA PHE A 275 -6.95 -12.81 -32.11
C PHE A 275 -6.01 -12.43 -33.25
N GLU A 276 -6.23 -13.01 -34.44
CA GLU A 276 -5.67 -12.45 -35.66
C GLU A 276 -6.32 -11.09 -35.94
N VAL A 277 -5.57 -10.13 -36.47
CA VAL A 277 -6.09 -8.78 -36.75
C VAL A 277 -7.27 -8.84 -37.73
N ALA A 278 -7.22 -9.75 -38.71
CA ALA A 278 -8.31 -9.98 -39.66
C ALA A 278 -9.59 -10.50 -38.99
N GLU A 279 -9.48 -11.42 -38.02
CA GLU A 279 -10.62 -11.92 -37.24
C GLU A 279 -11.25 -10.81 -36.41
N ALA A 280 -10.43 -10.01 -35.73
CA ALA A 280 -10.90 -8.87 -34.97
C ALA A 280 -11.61 -7.85 -35.88
N LYS A 281 -11.06 -7.55 -37.07
CA LYS A 281 -11.71 -6.68 -38.07
C LYS A 281 -13.09 -7.23 -38.45
N GLN A 282 -13.19 -8.55 -38.68
CA GLN A 282 -14.46 -9.20 -39.03
C GLN A 282 -15.51 -9.04 -37.92
N ILE A 283 -15.14 -9.27 -36.64
CA ILE A 283 -16.06 -9.12 -35.48
C ILE A 283 -16.65 -7.70 -35.44
N ILE A 284 -15.80 -6.68 -35.63
CA ILE A 284 -16.24 -5.29 -35.59
C ILE A 284 -17.09 -4.92 -36.81
N GLN A 285 -16.74 -5.42 -38.00
CA GLN A 285 -17.48 -5.16 -39.24
C GLN A 285 -18.88 -5.78 -39.21
N THR A 286 -19.00 -7.04 -38.78
CA THR A 286 -20.29 -7.74 -38.73
C THR A 286 -21.12 -7.36 -37.51
N GLN A 287 -20.50 -6.77 -36.48
CA GLN A 287 -21.10 -6.58 -35.15
C GLN A 287 -21.57 -7.90 -34.52
N GLN A 288 -21.06 -9.04 -35.00
CA GLN A 288 -21.42 -10.38 -34.55
C GLN A 288 -20.19 -11.07 -33.93
N PRO A 289 -20.32 -11.62 -32.71
CA PRO A 289 -19.31 -12.47 -32.11
C PRO A 289 -19.01 -13.72 -32.96
N LEU A 290 -17.79 -14.24 -32.88
CA LEU A 290 -17.47 -15.55 -33.45
C LEU A 290 -18.02 -16.65 -32.53
N VAL A 291 -18.77 -17.61 -33.11
CA VAL A 291 -19.44 -18.69 -32.37
C VAL A 291 -18.47 -19.47 -31.46
N ASN A 292 -17.30 -19.83 -32.00
CA ASN A 292 -16.31 -20.66 -31.29
C ASN A 292 -15.47 -19.88 -30.26
N ARG A 293 -15.59 -18.55 -30.21
CA ARG A 293 -14.86 -17.66 -29.30
C ARG A 293 -15.77 -16.54 -28.81
N ASN A 294 -16.98 -16.90 -28.40
CA ASN A 294 -18.07 -15.96 -28.19
C ASN A 294 -17.73 -14.90 -27.12
N GLU A 295 -17.28 -15.32 -25.94
CA GLU A 295 -16.93 -14.40 -24.84
C GLU A 295 -15.78 -13.45 -25.21
N ASP A 296 -14.69 -14.00 -25.75
CA ASP A 296 -13.53 -13.23 -26.21
C ASP A 296 -13.91 -12.22 -27.30
N SER A 297 -14.78 -12.61 -28.24
CA SER A 297 -15.27 -11.73 -29.31
C SER A 297 -16.14 -10.61 -28.75
N HIS A 298 -16.95 -10.92 -27.74
CA HIS A 298 -17.76 -9.93 -27.03
C HIS A 298 -16.90 -8.93 -26.26
N ASP A 299 -15.79 -9.35 -25.67
CA ASP A 299 -14.88 -8.46 -24.94
C ASP A 299 -14.23 -7.41 -25.88
N VAL A 300 -13.78 -7.85 -27.06
CA VAL A 300 -13.27 -6.96 -28.12
C VAL A 300 -14.35 -6.01 -28.63
N LEU A 301 -15.56 -6.52 -28.86
CA LEU A 301 -16.67 -5.71 -29.36
C LEU A 301 -17.18 -4.71 -28.32
N GLY A 302 -17.30 -5.12 -27.06
CA GLY A 302 -17.71 -4.28 -25.94
C GLY A 302 -16.73 -3.13 -25.71
N THR A 303 -15.43 -3.44 -25.72
CA THR A 303 -14.37 -2.42 -25.64
C THR A 303 -14.46 -1.44 -26.79
N TYR A 304 -14.54 -1.93 -28.03
CA TYR A 304 -14.64 -1.09 -29.22
C TYR A 304 -15.86 -0.17 -29.18
N ARG A 305 -17.04 -0.67 -28.77
CA ARG A 305 -18.27 0.14 -28.68
C ARG A 305 -18.11 1.37 -27.79
N ILE A 306 -17.36 1.26 -26.70
CA ILE A 306 -17.07 2.37 -25.80
C ILE A 306 -16.04 3.30 -26.45
N VAL A 307 -14.86 2.77 -26.79
CA VAL A 307 -13.70 3.61 -27.18
C VAL A 307 -13.85 4.28 -28.55
N SER A 308 -14.74 3.76 -29.39
CA SER A 308 -15.11 4.33 -30.69
C SER A 308 -16.18 5.42 -30.62
N ASN A 309 -16.83 5.59 -29.47
CA ASN A 309 -17.86 6.60 -29.23
C ASN A 309 -17.26 7.84 -28.56
N LYS A 310 -17.09 8.92 -29.33
CA LYS A 310 -16.52 10.19 -28.83
C LYS A 310 -17.34 10.82 -27.69
N SER A 311 -18.68 10.74 -27.74
CA SER A 311 -19.52 11.29 -26.67
C SER A 311 -19.33 10.52 -25.37
N GLU A 312 -19.32 9.19 -25.44
CA GLU A 312 -19.07 8.34 -24.28
C GLU A 312 -17.68 8.61 -23.70
N MET A 313 -16.65 8.60 -24.54
CA MET A 313 -15.27 8.86 -24.14
C MET A 313 -15.01 10.29 -23.65
N SER A 314 -15.88 11.26 -23.95
CA SER A 314 -15.78 12.62 -23.40
C SER A 314 -16.42 12.75 -22.01
N THR A 315 -17.06 11.69 -21.51
CA THR A 315 -17.65 11.65 -20.18
C THR A 315 -16.58 11.22 -19.16
N THR A 316 -16.28 12.11 -18.21
CA THR A 316 -15.33 11.87 -17.12
C THR A 316 -15.97 12.27 -15.79
N PRO A 317 -15.57 11.65 -14.67
CA PRO A 317 -16.18 11.94 -13.38
C PRO A 317 -15.78 13.32 -12.84
N ASN A 318 -16.76 14.02 -12.26
CA ASN A 318 -16.58 15.28 -11.53
C ASN A 318 -16.80 15.11 -10.01
N SER A 319 -17.36 13.98 -9.59
CA SER A 319 -17.47 13.58 -8.18
C SER A 319 -17.08 12.10 -7.99
N PRO A 320 -16.82 11.67 -6.74
CA PRO A 320 -16.62 10.26 -6.41
C PRO A 320 -17.80 9.36 -6.84
N GLU A 321 -19.03 9.81 -6.66
CA GLU A 321 -20.24 9.06 -7.02
C GLU A 321 -20.37 8.88 -8.54
N GLU A 322 -20.04 9.93 -9.30
CA GLU A 322 -19.94 9.84 -10.76
C GLU A 322 -18.84 8.86 -11.18
N LEU A 323 -17.68 8.83 -10.50
CA LEU A 323 -16.63 7.86 -10.76
C LEU A 323 -17.15 6.43 -10.59
N LEU A 324 -17.81 6.13 -9.47
CA LEU A 324 -18.36 4.78 -9.24
C LEU A 324 -19.40 4.41 -10.31
N THR A 325 -20.28 5.35 -10.67
CA THR A 325 -21.34 5.14 -11.66
C THR A 325 -20.77 4.87 -13.05
N ILE A 326 -19.83 5.70 -13.52
CA ILE A 326 -19.17 5.56 -14.82
C ILE A 326 -18.40 4.25 -14.88
N LEU A 327 -17.66 3.90 -13.82
CA LEU A 327 -16.91 2.64 -13.75
C LEU A 327 -17.84 1.43 -13.87
N SER A 328 -18.91 1.38 -13.08
CA SER A 328 -19.89 0.30 -13.14
C SER A 328 -20.55 0.20 -14.51
N TYR A 329 -20.98 1.32 -15.09
CA TYR A 329 -21.60 1.34 -16.42
C TYR A 329 -20.66 0.82 -17.51
N ARG A 330 -19.44 1.37 -17.59
CA ARG A 330 -18.46 0.95 -18.60
C ARG A 330 -18.04 -0.50 -18.40
N HIS A 331 -17.85 -0.93 -17.16
CA HIS A 331 -17.54 -2.34 -16.87
C HIS A 331 -18.68 -3.29 -17.28
N GLN A 332 -19.94 -2.89 -17.07
CA GLN A 332 -21.11 -3.68 -17.49
C GLN A 332 -21.12 -3.89 -19.02
N LEU A 333 -20.83 -2.84 -19.78
CA LEU A 333 -20.75 -2.92 -21.24
C LEU A 333 -19.55 -3.73 -21.72
N LEU A 334 -18.40 -3.60 -21.06
CA LEU A 334 -17.18 -4.33 -21.39
C LEU A 334 -17.34 -5.84 -21.23
N LEU A 335 -17.93 -6.29 -20.12
CA LEU A 335 -18.06 -7.71 -19.77
C LEU A 335 -19.47 -8.27 -19.94
N SER A 336 -20.32 -7.67 -20.78
CA SER A 336 -21.75 -8.02 -20.85
C SER A 336 -22.01 -9.50 -21.16
N ALA A 337 -21.08 -10.20 -21.81
CA ALA A 337 -21.19 -11.62 -22.16
C ALA A 337 -20.71 -12.57 -21.05
N ARG A 338 -20.01 -12.07 -20.02
CA ARG A 338 -19.46 -12.87 -18.93
C ARG A 338 -20.30 -12.73 -17.67
N ALA A 339 -21.51 -13.27 -17.70
CA ALA A 339 -22.49 -13.14 -16.61
C ALA A 339 -21.96 -13.67 -15.27
N ASP A 340 -21.10 -14.69 -15.29
CA ASP A 340 -20.45 -15.27 -14.11
C ASP A 340 -19.46 -14.30 -13.42
N LYS A 341 -19.03 -13.24 -14.11
CA LYS A 341 -18.15 -12.19 -13.57
C LYS A 341 -18.90 -11.01 -12.95
N ASN A 342 -20.24 -11.05 -12.91
CA ASN A 342 -21.11 -9.99 -12.39
C ASN A 342 -20.83 -8.60 -13.02
N PRO A 343 -21.05 -8.41 -14.33
CA PRO A 343 -20.76 -7.15 -15.01
C PRO A 343 -21.38 -5.94 -14.32
N GLY A 344 -20.59 -4.86 -14.22
CA GLY A 344 -20.95 -3.62 -13.52
C GLY A 344 -20.96 -3.65 -11.98
N SER A 345 -20.78 -4.81 -11.35
CA SER A 345 -20.79 -4.95 -9.89
C SER A 345 -19.38 -5.08 -9.32
N PHE A 346 -19.06 -4.30 -8.28
CA PHE A 346 -17.79 -4.46 -7.56
C PHE A 346 -17.65 -5.86 -6.95
N LYS A 347 -16.41 -6.32 -6.82
CA LYS A 347 -16.08 -7.64 -6.29
C LYS A 347 -16.61 -7.80 -4.87
N HIS A 348 -17.11 -8.99 -4.57
CA HIS A 348 -17.53 -9.41 -3.24
C HIS A 348 -16.53 -10.38 -2.59
N ILE A 349 -15.58 -10.90 -3.38
CA ILE A 349 -14.45 -11.74 -2.94
C ILE A 349 -13.14 -11.07 -3.34
N ASN A 350 -12.07 -11.35 -2.58
CA ASN A 350 -10.73 -10.83 -2.88
C ASN A 350 -10.16 -11.51 -4.14
N ASN A 351 -9.44 -10.73 -4.92
CA ASN A 351 -8.82 -11.15 -6.18
C ASN A 351 -7.31 -10.90 -6.14
N TYR A 352 -6.59 -11.64 -6.99
CA TYR A 352 -5.14 -11.75 -6.97
C TYR A 352 -4.56 -11.66 -8.37
N ALA A 353 -3.37 -11.08 -8.49
CA ALA A 353 -2.52 -11.23 -9.67
C ALA A 353 -1.21 -11.93 -9.26
N GLY A 354 -1.08 -13.21 -9.60
CA GLY A 354 0.00 -14.05 -9.08
C GLY A 354 -0.06 -14.13 -7.55
N GLN A 355 0.97 -13.64 -6.86
CA GLN A 355 1.02 -13.60 -5.38
C GLN A 355 0.60 -12.25 -4.78
N THR A 356 0.18 -11.29 -5.61
CA THR A 356 -0.23 -9.97 -5.14
C THR A 356 -1.73 -9.94 -4.92
N GLU A 357 -2.15 -9.78 -3.66
CA GLU A 357 -3.53 -9.48 -3.29
C GLU A 357 -3.82 -7.98 -3.52
N PHE A 358 -4.92 -7.68 -4.19
CA PHE A 358 -5.38 -6.31 -4.40
C PHE A 358 -6.17 -5.79 -3.18
N VAL A 359 -6.81 -4.63 -3.29
CA VAL A 359 -7.63 -4.06 -2.21
C VAL A 359 -8.72 -5.04 -1.78
N ASP A 360 -8.91 -5.23 -0.47
CA ASP A 360 -9.97 -6.07 0.06
C ASP A 360 -11.36 -5.65 -0.45
N SER A 361 -12.24 -6.60 -0.75
CA SER A 361 -13.57 -6.33 -1.33
C SER A 361 -14.39 -5.33 -0.51
N SER A 362 -14.26 -5.33 0.83
CA SER A 362 -14.95 -4.42 1.73
C SER A 362 -14.42 -2.98 1.68
N LEU A 363 -13.24 -2.75 1.11
CA LEU A 363 -12.55 -1.45 1.06
C LEU A 363 -12.57 -0.79 -0.31
N VAL A 364 -13.03 -1.49 -1.36
CA VAL A 364 -12.98 -1.02 -2.76
C VAL A 364 -13.64 0.35 -2.93
N ARG A 365 -14.88 0.51 -2.44
CA ARG A 365 -15.65 1.75 -2.59
C ARG A 365 -14.99 2.93 -1.89
N GLY A 366 -14.66 2.77 -0.60
CA GLY A 366 -14.02 3.84 0.17
C GLY A 366 -12.65 4.21 -0.40
N THR A 367 -11.90 3.24 -0.93
CA THR A 367 -10.60 3.49 -1.56
C THR A 367 -10.74 4.27 -2.87
N LEU A 368 -11.71 3.93 -3.73
CA LEU A 368 -12.02 4.71 -4.94
C LEU A 368 -12.44 6.15 -4.57
N ILE A 369 -13.35 6.31 -3.62
CA ILE A 369 -13.83 7.62 -3.16
C ILE A 369 -12.65 8.46 -2.66
N LYS A 370 -11.83 7.91 -1.77
CA LYS A 370 -10.72 8.64 -1.17
C LYS A 370 -9.62 8.97 -2.19
N SER A 371 -9.38 8.10 -3.17
CA SER A 371 -8.43 8.36 -4.26
C SER A 371 -8.86 9.51 -5.18
N PHE A 372 -10.15 9.88 -5.18
CA PHE A 372 -10.69 10.93 -6.03
C PHE A 372 -10.16 12.33 -5.65
N ASP A 373 -9.84 12.54 -4.37
CA ASP A 373 -9.27 13.80 -3.86
C ASP A 373 -8.03 14.22 -4.67
N PHE A 374 -7.12 13.28 -4.91
CA PHE A 374 -5.90 13.53 -5.70
C PHE A 374 -6.20 13.67 -7.19
N TYR A 375 -7.10 12.84 -7.74
CA TYR A 375 -7.50 12.92 -9.14
C TYR A 375 -8.08 14.29 -9.50
N GLN A 376 -8.94 14.85 -8.63
CA GLN A 376 -9.56 16.15 -8.84
C GLN A 376 -8.53 17.30 -8.83
N ALA A 377 -7.44 17.16 -8.05
CA ALA A 377 -6.39 18.16 -7.95
C ALA A 377 -5.44 18.20 -9.16
N LEU A 378 -5.36 17.12 -9.95
CA LEU A 378 -4.54 17.06 -11.17
C LEU A 378 -5.13 17.94 -12.28
N LYS A 379 -4.28 18.70 -12.97
CA LYS A 379 -4.69 19.62 -14.05
C LYS A 379 -4.35 19.11 -15.45
N HIS A 380 -3.14 18.57 -15.62
CA HIS A 380 -2.69 18.13 -16.94
C HIS A 380 -3.43 16.85 -17.37
N PRO A 381 -3.97 16.76 -18.61
CA PRO A 381 -4.75 15.61 -19.06
C PRO A 381 -4.00 14.28 -18.97
N PHE A 382 -2.73 14.25 -19.38
CA PHE A 382 -1.89 13.05 -19.24
C PHE A 382 -1.72 12.62 -17.77
N ALA A 383 -1.59 13.58 -16.83
CA ALA A 383 -1.43 13.25 -15.42
C ALA A 383 -2.73 12.64 -14.87
N LYS A 384 -3.90 13.21 -15.21
CA LYS A 384 -5.20 12.61 -14.88
C LYS A 384 -5.35 11.20 -15.45
N ALA A 385 -5.02 11.02 -16.72
CA ALA A 385 -5.09 9.74 -17.43
C ALA A 385 -4.20 8.69 -16.75
N ALA A 386 -2.93 9.01 -16.48
CA ALA A 386 -2.01 8.12 -15.78
C ALA A 386 -2.50 7.79 -14.36
N TYR A 387 -2.93 8.80 -13.60
CA TYR A 387 -3.41 8.59 -12.24
C TYR A 387 -4.62 7.65 -12.19
N ILE A 388 -5.67 7.93 -12.97
CA ILE A 388 -6.91 7.14 -12.92
C ILE A 388 -6.69 5.71 -13.43
N MET A 389 -5.84 5.52 -14.45
CA MET A 389 -5.46 4.20 -14.94
C MET A 389 -4.81 3.36 -13.84
N PHE A 390 -3.85 3.94 -13.11
CA PHE A 390 -3.16 3.26 -12.03
C PHE A 390 -4.10 2.92 -10.87
N VAL A 391 -4.90 3.90 -10.41
CA VAL A 391 -5.86 3.72 -9.31
C VAL A 391 -6.79 2.55 -9.56
N ILE A 392 -7.39 2.47 -10.75
CA ILE A 392 -8.34 1.39 -11.07
C ILE A 392 -7.61 0.05 -11.16
N SER A 393 -6.42 0.03 -11.77
CA SER A 393 -5.62 -1.19 -11.92
C SER A 393 -5.17 -1.77 -10.56
N GLU A 394 -4.77 -0.89 -9.63
CA GLU A 394 -4.28 -1.25 -8.29
C GLU A 394 -5.42 -1.60 -7.31
N ILE A 395 -6.57 -0.90 -7.37
CA ILE A 395 -7.73 -1.28 -6.55
C ILE A 395 -8.31 -2.61 -7.03
N HIS A 396 -8.29 -2.83 -8.34
CA HIS A 396 -8.84 -4.02 -8.99
C HIS A 396 -10.30 -4.28 -8.56
N PRO A 397 -11.21 -3.31 -8.82
CA PRO A 397 -12.55 -3.26 -8.20
C PRO A 397 -13.52 -4.35 -8.65
N PHE A 398 -13.28 -5.04 -9.76
CA PHE A 398 -14.16 -6.04 -10.37
C PHE A 398 -13.53 -7.45 -10.35
N LEU A 399 -14.33 -8.50 -10.58
CA LEU A 399 -13.81 -9.88 -10.64
C LEU A 399 -12.92 -10.14 -11.86
N ASP A 400 -13.16 -9.42 -12.97
CA ASP A 400 -12.37 -9.43 -14.19
C ASP A 400 -12.53 -8.05 -14.88
N GLY A 401 -11.83 -7.78 -15.98
CA GLY A 401 -12.03 -6.59 -16.81
C GLY A 401 -11.36 -5.32 -16.28
N ASN A 402 -10.65 -5.40 -15.15
CA ASN A 402 -10.03 -4.25 -14.47
C ASN A 402 -9.00 -3.52 -15.35
N GLY A 403 -8.10 -4.25 -16.02
CA GLY A 403 -7.12 -3.64 -16.92
C GLY A 403 -7.77 -2.95 -18.12
N ARG A 404 -8.80 -3.58 -18.69
CA ARG A 404 -9.58 -3.03 -19.82
C ARG A 404 -10.28 -1.73 -19.44
N VAL A 405 -11.05 -1.73 -18.34
CA VAL A 405 -11.76 -0.53 -17.90
C VAL A 405 -10.80 0.56 -17.43
N ALA A 406 -9.66 0.23 -16.83
CA ALA A 406 -8.62 1.20 -16.47
C ALA A 406 -8.08 1.94 -17.70
N ARG A 407 -7.79 1.23 -18.80
CA ARG A 407 -7.33 1.83 -20.07
C ARG A 407 -8.43 2.66 -20.76
N VAL A 408 -9.68 2.22 -20.68
CA VAL A 408 -10.82 3.03 -21.15
C VAL A 408 -10.92 4.35 -20.37
N MET A 409 -10.83 4.30 -19.04
CA MET A 409 -10.87 5.52 -18.20
C MET A 409 -9.69 6.45 -18.46
N MET A 410 -8.49 5.89 -18.66
CA MET A 410 -7.30 6.64 -19.09
C MET A 410 -7.57 7.42 -20.39
N ASN A 411 -8.07 6.73 -21.41
CA ASN A 411 -8.31 7.34 -22.71
C ASN A 411 -9.50 8.30 -22.70
N ALA A 412 -10.46 8.14 -21.79
CA ALA A 412 -11.55 9.10 -21.63
C ALA A 412 -11.04 10.49 -21.17
N GLU A 413 -10.06 10.53 -20.25
CA GLU A 413 -9.42 11.80 -19.84
C GLU A 413 -8.73 12.49 -21.02
N LEU A 414 -8.05 11.72 -21.87
CA LEU A 414 -7.35 12.23 -23.04
C LEU A 414 -8.33 12.72 -24.10
N THR A 415 -9.36 11.93 -24.42
CA THR A 415 -10.40 12.31 -25.38
C THR A 415 -11.13 13.58 -24.94
N LYS A 416 -11.54 13.70 -23.66
CA LYS A 416 -12.21 14.91 -23.16
C LYS A 416 -11.35 16.17 -23.31
N ALA A 417 -10.03 16.03 -23.22
CA ALA A 417 -9.07 17.12 -23.36
C ALA A 417 -8.52 17.29 -24.78
N MET A 418 -9.12 16.63 -25.79
CA MET A 418 -8.66 16.68 -27.19
C MET A 418 -7.19 16.27 -27.35
N GLN A 419 -6.72 15.34 -26.52
CA GLN A 419 -5.39 14.75 -26.61
C GLN A 419 -5.45 13.38 -27.30
N SER A 420 -4.35 13.01 -27.96
CA SER A 420 -4.14 11.67 -28.48
C SER A 420 -4.42 10.63 -27.41
N LYS A 421 -5.22 9.63 -27.75
CA LYS A 421 -5.37 8.43 -26.90
C LYS A 421 -4.05 7.65 -26.82
N ILE A 422 -3.98 6.75 -25.85
CA ILE A 422 -2.84 5.86 -25.60
C ILE A 422 -3.23 4.41 -25.94
N ILE A 423 -2.38 3.76 -26.72
CA ILE A 423 -2.36 2.31 -26.97
C ILE A 423 -1.11 1.74 -26.28
N ILE A 424 -1.30 0.62 -25.58
CA ILE A 424 -0.20 -0.21 -25.09
C ILE A 424 -0.11 -1.40 -26.05
N PRO A 425 0.88 -1.45 -26.96
CA PRO A 425 0.99 -2.51 -27.95
C PRO A 425 1.52 -3.82 -27.34
N THR A 426 1.33 -4.94 -28.03
CA THR A 426 1.76 -6.28 -27.60
C THR A 426 3.23 -6.32 -27.20
N VAL A 427 4.10 -5.75 -28.05
CA VAL A 427 5.56 -5.71 -27.84
C VAL A 427 5.97 -4.99 -26.55
N TYR A 428 5.09 -4.17 -25.99
CA TYR A 428 5.34 -3.33 -24.82
C TYR A 428 4.62 -3.81 -23.56
N ARG A 429 3.99 -4.99 -23.62
CA ARG A 429 3.24 -5.58 -22.49
C ARG A 429 4.08 -5.79 -21.24
N GLU A 430 5.31 -6.31 -21.37
CA GLU A 430 6.17 -6.56 -20.21
C GLU A 430 6.71 -5.27 -19.58
N ASP A 431 7.04 -4.25 -20.37
CA ASP A 431 7.39 -2.93 -19.85
C ASP A 431 6.21 -2.31 -19.08
N TYR A 432 4.99 -2.44 -19.62
CA TYR A 432 3.76 -2.00 -18.98
C TYR A 432 3.52 -2.70 -17.63
N LEU A 433 3.50 -4.04 -17.62
CA LEU A 433 3.27 -4.82 -16.39
C LEU A 433 4.41 -4.64 -15.39
N GLY A 434 5.64 -4.57 -15.86
CA GLY A 434 6.83 -4.35 -15.04
C GLY A 434 6.80 -2.98 -14.34
N ALA A 435 6.37 -1.94 -15.04
CA ALA A 435 6.26 -0.61 -14.47
C ALA A 435 5.15 -0.51 -13.41
N LEU A 436 4.00 -1.12 -13.64
CA LEU A 436 2.93 -1.25 -12.63
C LEU A 436 3.46 -1.98 -11.38
N ARG A 437 4.11 -3.14 -11.56
CA ARG A 437 4.66 -3.92 -10.44
C ARG A 437 5.71 -3.15 -9.65
N LYS A 438 6.56 -2.35 -10.31
CA LYS A 438 7.56 -1.52 -9.62
C LYS A 438 6.89 -0.46 -8.75
N LEU A 439 5.86 0.21 -9.26
CA LEU A 439 5.11 1.16 -8.45
C LEU A 439 4.48 0.46 -7.24
N THR A 440 3.73 -0.62 -7.45
CA THR A 440 3.05 -1.36 -6.36
C THR A 440 4.02 -1.95 -5.32
N ARG A 441 5.15 -2.54 -5.74
CA ARG A 441 6.01 -3.33 -4.84
C ARG A 441 7.22 -2.56 -4.30
N GLN A 442 7.64 -1.50 -4.98
CA GLN A 442 8.84 -0.74 -4.64
C GLN A 442 8.54 0.72 -4.33
N ASN A 443 7.27 1.15 -4.40
CA ASN A 443 6.86 2.54 -4.21
C ASN A 443 7.65 3.49 -5.13
N ASP A 444 7.83 3.10 -6.40
CA ASP A 444 8.55 3.91 -7.41
C ASP A 444 7.62 4.27 -8.58
N PRO A 445 7.06 5.50 -8.63
CA PRO A 445 6.16 5.93 -9.69
C PRO A 445 6.87 6.29 -11.00
N LYS A 446 8.18 6.51 -10.97
CA LYS A 446 8.91 7.07 -12.11
C LYS A 446 8.94 6.13 -13.34
N PRO A 447 9.18 4.81 -13.19
CA PRO A 447 9.08 3.87 -14.30
C PRO A 447 7.70 3.87 -14.95
N TYR A 448 6.63 3.93 -14.15
CA TYR A 448 5.24 3.96 -14.63
C TYR A 448 4.95 5.20 -15.48
N ILE A 449 5.31 6.38 -14.99
CA ILE A 449 5.10 7.64 -15.71
C ILE A 449 5.89 7.66 -17.02
N ARG A 450 7.18 7.28 -17.00
CA ARG A 450 8.01 7.22 -18.21
C ARG A 450 7.47 6.22 -19.24
N MET A 451 7.02 5.06 -18.76
CA MET A 451 6.44 4.02 -19.59
C MET A 451 5.19 4.54 -20.32
N LEU A 452 4.26 5.20 -19.62
CA LEU A 452 3.06 5.78 -20.24
C LEU A 452 3.37 6.99 -21.14
N ALA A 453 4.34 7.83 -20.77
CA ALA A 453 4.72 8.96 -21.61
C ALA A 453 5.27 8.49 -22.97
N ARG A 454 6.02 7.38 -22.96
CA ARG A 454 6.53 6.74 -24.19
C ARG A 454 5.41 6.14 -25.04
N THR A 455 4.43 5.46 -24.45
CA THR A 455 3.30 4.92 -25.23
C THR A 455 2.38 6.01 -25.73
N HIS A 456 2.24 7.11 -25.01
CA HIS A 456 1.52 8.29 -25.47
C HIS A 456 2.22 8.97 -26.65
N GLU A 457 3.56 9.07 -26.61
CA GLU A 457 4.34 9.53 -27.75
C GLU A 457 4.17 8.64 -28.98
N PHE A 458 4.28 7.33 -28.80
CA PHE A 458 4.03 6.34 -29.85
C PHE A 458 2.62 6.48 -30.44
N SER A 459 1.60 6.55 -29.58
CA SER A 459 0.21 6.56 -30.03
C SER A 459 -0.14 7.82 -30.83
N ALA A 460 0.49 8.95 -30.49
CA ALA A 460 0.30 10.20 -31.21
C ALA A 460 0.80 10.17 -32.67
N THR A 461 1.63 9.19 -33.06
CA THR A 461 2.07 9.03 -34.46
C THR A 461 1.12 8.15 -35.28
N ILE A 462 0.15 7.48 -34.63
CA ILE A 462 -0.79 6.57 -35.30
C ILE A 462 -2.00 7.36 -35.81
N VAL A 463 -1.88 7.89 -37.03
CA VAL A 463 -2.87 8.77 -37.65
C VAL A 463 -3.14 8.33 -39.08
N SER A 464 -4.39 7.96 -39.39
CA SER A 464 -4.80 7.65 -40.76
C SER A 464 -6.32 7.48 -40.88
N GLU A 465 -6.90 7.95 -41.98
CA GLU A 465 -8.29 7.62 -42.35
C GLU A 465 -8.43 6.24 -43.01
N ASP A 466 -7.32 5.70 -43.49
CA ASP A 466 -7.23 4.38 -44.12
C ASP A 466 -6.79 3.36 -43.07
N MET A 467 -7.61 2.33 -42.87
CA MET A 467 -7.42 1.29 -41.87
C MET A 467 -6.15 0.47 -42.13
N ASP A 468 -5.84 0.20 -43.39
CA ASP A 468 -4.71 -0.66 -43.75
C ASP A 468 -3.40 0.14 -43.68
N LYS A 469 -3.44 1.45 -43.99
CA LYS A 469 -2.29 2.34 -43.71
C LYS A 469 -2.02 2.47 -42.21
N MET A 470 -3.07 2.57 -41.38
CA MET A 470 -2.91 2.61 -39.92
C MET A 470 -2.30 1.31 -39.39
N GLN A 471 -2.75 0.17 -39.92
CA GLN A 471 -2.15 -1.13 -39.59
C GLN A 471 -0.67 -1.19 -39.99
N ALA A 472 -0.33 -0.73 -41.20
CA ALA A 472 1.05 -0.72 -41.67
C ALA A 472 1.97 0.14 -40.77
N LEU A 473 1.49 1.27 -40.24
CA LEU A 473 2.23 2.08 -39.26
C LEU A 473 2.50 1.30 -37.96
N LEU A 474 1.51 0.56 -37.47
CA LEU A 474 1.64 -0.29 -36.29
C LEU A 474 2.61 -1.45 -36.52
N GLU A 475 2.56 -2.09 -37.69
CA GLU A 475 3.49 -3.16 -38.09
C GLU A 475 4.93 -2.66 -38.18
N GLN A 476 5.18 -1.53 -38.84
CA GLN A 476 6.52 -0.93 -38.92
C GLN A 476 7.06 -0.54 -37.53
N SER A 477 6.16 -0.23 -36.59
CA SER A 477 6.49 0.08 -35.19
C SER A 477 6.76 -1.15 -34.33
N ASN A 478 6.66 -2.36 -34.91
CA ASN A 478 6.70 -3.66 -34.23
C ASN A 478 5.56 -3.88 -33.22
N ALA A 479 4.44 -3.15 -33.33
CA ALA A 479 3.41 -3.12 -32.29
C ALA A 479 2.77 -4.49 -32.00
N PHE A 480 2.70 -5.36 -33.02
CA PHE A 480 2.09 -6.69 -32.93
C PHE A 480 3.05 -7.80 -32.48
N LEU A 481 4.37 -7.54 -32.46
CA LEU A 481 5.36 -8.55 -32.07
C LEU A 481 5.29 -8.84 -30.57
N GLU A 482 5.70 -10.04 -30.16
CA GLU A 482 5.92 -10.31 -28.75
C GLU A 482 7.13 -9.53 -28.22
N HIS A 483 7.15 -9.29 -26.90
CA HIS A 483 8.26 -8.55 -26.25
C HIS A 483 9.62 -9.26 -26.41
N THR A 484 9.63 -10.56 -26.70
CA THR A 484 10.84 -11.37 -26.98
C THR A 484 11.29 -11.25 -28.43
N GLU A 485 10.40 -10.85 -29.34
CA GLU A 485 10.63 -10.83 -30.79
C GLU A 485 11.01 -9.44 -31.29
N GLY A 486 10.66 -8.39 -30.54
CA GLY A 486 10.91 -7.02 -30.96
C GLY A 486 10.99 -6.01 -29.82
N LYS A 487 11.18 -4.75 -30.21
CA LYS A 487 11.06 -3.58 -29.34
C LYS A 487 10.18 -2.55 -30.03
N LEU A 488 9.37 -1.84 -29.24
CA LEU A 488 8.54 -0.74 -29.72
C LEU A 488 9.40 0.34 -30.37
N ARG A 489 9.14 0.59 -31.65
CA ARG A 489 9.73 1.68 -32.43
C ARG A 489 8.71 2.79 -32.58
N ILE A 490 9.14 4.03 -32.40
CA ILE A 490 8.30 5.21 -32.67
C ILE A 490 8.74 5.73 -34.03
N ILE A 491 7.87 5.59 -35.02
CA ILE A 491 8.10 6.08 -36.37
C ILE A 491 7.47 7.47 -36.45
N GLY A 492 8.30 8.46 -36.75
CA GLY A 492 7.95 9.87 -36.84
C GLY A 492 8.14 10.41 -38.24
#